data_AF-A0A936TXF7-F1
#
_entry.id   AF-A0A936TXF7-F1
#
_cell.length_a   1.000
_cell.length_b   1.000
_cell.length_c   1.000
_cell.angle_alpha   90.00
_cell.angle_beta   90.00
_cell.angle_gamma   90.00
#
_symmetry.space_group_name_H-M   'P 1'
#
loop_
_entity.id
_entity.type
_entity.pdbx_description
1 polymer ?
#
loop_
_entity_poly.entity_id
_entity_poly.type
_entity_poly.pdbx_seq_one_letter_code
_entity_poly.pdbx_strand_id
1 'polypeptide(L)' 'MFDSPIAPCPVCGQMVLLDQTKAECAREHHCTRKVACPLREYFTGIDFSIKQPKEDFRDTGY' A
#
# COMPACT_ATOMS: atom_id res chain seq x y z
N MET A 1 -9.44 -13.21 -3.10
CA MET A 1 -9.39 -12.47 -1.82
C MET A 1 -8.02 -11.83 -1.78
N PHE A 2 -7.93 -10.51 -1.90
CA PHE A 2 -6.67 -9.79 -1.74
C PHE A 2 -6.63 -9.34 -0.28
N ASP A 3 -5.91 -10.08 0.56
CA ASP A 3 -5.58 -9.59 1.89
C ASP A 3 -4.63 -8.41 1.71
N SER A 4 -5.05 -7.22 2.16
CA SER A 4 -4.20 -6.04 2.14
C SER A 4 -2.90 -6.36 2.90
N PRO A 5 -1.72 -6.08 2.31
CA PRO A 5 -0.46 -6.35 2.99
C PRO A 5 -0.40 -5.55 4.29
N ILE A 6 -0.28 -6.25 5.42
CA ILE A 6 -0.10 -5.66 6.76
C ILE A 6 1.28 -6.01 7.30
N ALA A 7 1.93 -5.06 7.95
CA ALA A 7 3.22 -5.28 8.59
C ALA A 7 3.29 -4.57 9.96
N PRO A 8 4.06 -5.10 10.92
CA PRO A 8 4.30 -4.43 12.18
C PRO A 8 5.20 -3.20 11.97
N CYS A 9 4.75 -2.04 12.43
CA CYS A 9 5.53 -0.81 12.38
C CYS A 9 6.45 -0.72 13.62
N PRO A 10 7.78 -0.66 13.45
CA PRO A 10 8.70 -0.57 14.59
C PRO A 10 8.67 0.80 15.29
N VAL A 11 7.99 1.80 14.72
CA VAL A 11 7.89 3.15 15.29
C VAL A 11 6.75 3.25 16.30
N CYS A 12 5.55 2.78 15.91
CA CYS A 12 4.37 2.82 16.79
C CYS A 12 4.08 1.48 17.47
N GLY A 13 4.74 0.38 17.06
CA GLY A 13 4.50 -0.96 17.60
C GLY A 13 3.14 -1.54 17.25
N GLN A 14 2.48 -1.02 16.21
CA GLN A 14 1.15 -1.46 15.76
C GLN A 14 1.23 -2.08 14.36
N MET A 15 0.24 -2.90 14.02
CA MET A 15 0.05 -3.40 12.67
C MET A 15 -0.42 -2.24 11.78
N VAL A 16 0.31 -1.97 10.70
CA VAL A 16 -0.03 -0.94 9.71
C VAL A 16 -0.34 -1.58 8.36
N LEU A 17 -1.28 -1.01 7.61
CA LEU A 17 -1.53 -1.43 6.23
C LEU A 17 -0.43 -0.82 5.35
N LEU A 18 0.15 -1.64 4.48
CA LEU A 18 1.13 -1.21 3.48
C LEU A 18 0.46 -0.82 2.15
N ASP A 19 -0.82 -1.16 2.02
CA ASP A 19 -1.65 -0.85 0.86
C ASP A 19 -2.03 0.64 0.76
N GLN A 20 -2.08 1.31 1.91
CA GLN A 20 -2.38 2.74 2.02
C GLN A 20 -1.16 3.62 1.68
N THR A 21 -1.36 4.93 1.48
CA THR A 21 -0.24 5.85 1.32
C THR A 21 0.44 6.12 2.67
N LYS A 22 1.73 6.47 2.67
CA LYS A 22 2.46 6.90 3.87
C LYS A 22 1.75 8.05 4.60
N ALA A 23 1.10 8.96 3.87
CA ALA A 23 0.40 10.10 4.45
C ALA A 23 -0.83 9.65 5.26
N GLU A 24 -1.60 8.69 4.73
CA GLU A 24 -2.75 8.10 5.41
C GLU A 24 -2.31 7.36 6.68
N CYS A 25 -1.28 6.51 6.59
CA CYS A 25 -0.77 5.79 7.76
C CYS A 25 -0.24 6.76 8.83
N ALA A 26 0.46 7.82 8.42
CA ALA A 26 0.94 8.83 9.36
C ALA A 26 -0.20 9.62 10.03
N ARG A 27 -1.31 9.82 9.33
CA ARG A 27 -2.52 10.45 9.87
C ARG A 27 -3.24 9.56 10.87
N GLU A 28 -3.39 8.27 10.56
CA GLU A 28 -4.05 7.29 11.44
C GLU A 28 -3.26 6.99 12.71
N HIS A 29 -1.94 6.79 12.58
CA HIS A 29 -1.09 6.42 13.71
C HIS A 29 -0.38 7.61 14.36
N HIS A 30 -0.71 8.84 13.95
CA HIS A 30 -0.07 10.07 14.43
C HIS A 30 1.46 9.99 14.42
N CYS A 31 2.03 9.32 13.39
CA CYS A 31 3.47 9.12 13.29
C CYS A 31 4.18 10.46 13.21
N THR A 32 5.16 10.67 14.08
CA THR A 32 5.84 11.95 14.21
C THR A 32 6.70 12.25 12.97
N ARG A 33 6.55 13.44 12.38
CA ARG A 33 7.32 13.88 11.19
C ARG A 33 8.85 13.93 11.39
N LYS A 34 9.34 13.75 12.62
CA LYS A 34 10.76 13.82 12.95
C LYS A 34 11.55 12.56 12.60
N VAL A 35 10.89 11.41 12.39
CA VAL A 35 11.56 10.14 12.11
C VAL A 35 11.28 9.71 10.68
N ALA A 36 12.33 9.34 9.94
CA ALA A 36 12.17 8.72 8.63
C ALA A 36 11.44 7.37 8.80
N CYS A 37 10.25 7.24 8.19
CA CYS A 37 9.46 6.02 8.30
C CYS A 37 10.22 4.86 7.63
N PRO A 38 10.57 3.78 8.36
CA PRO A 38 11.31 2.64 7.80
C PRO A 38 10.48 1.85 6.79
N LEU A 39 9.15 1.97 6.86
CA LEU A 39 8.24 1.33 5.92
C LEU A 39 7.94 2.20 4.68
N ARG A 40 8.64 3.33 4.49
CA ARG A 40 8.37 4.29 3.39
C ARG A 40 8.32 3.63 2.02
N GLU A 41 9.22 2.71 1.75
CA GLU A 41 9.37 2.04 0.45
C GLU A 41 8.38 0.88 0.26
N TYR A 42 7.73 0.45 1.35
CA TYR A 42 6.74 -0.62 1.36
C TYR A 42 5.31 -0.10 1.20
N PHE A 43 5.08 1.19 1.42
CA PHE A 43 3.78 1.80 1.09
C PHE A 43 3.62 1.83 -0.42
N THR A 44 2.93 0.82 -0.95
CA THR A 44 2.69 0.69 -2.39
C THR A 44 1.62 1.66 -2.85
N GLY A 45 0.79 2.17 -1.92
CA GLY A 45 -0.20 3.21 -2.13
C GLY A 45 -0.84 3.04 -3.49
N ILE A 46 -1.53 1.92 -3.71
CA ILE A 46 -1.91 1.46 -5.05
C ILE A 46 -2.65 2.62 -5.72
N ASP A 47 -1.94 3.29 -6.61
CA ASP A 47 -2.55 4.29 -7.46
C ASP A 47 -3.32 3.48 -8.50
N PHE A 48 -4.63 3.34 -8.29
CA PHE A 48 -5.53 2.72 -9.27
C PHE A 48 -5.51 3.46 -10.63
N SER A 49 -4.75 4.56 -10.77
CA SER A 49 -4.43 5.22 -12.04
C SER A 49 -3.32 4.53 -12.84
N ILE A 50 -2.69 3.46 -12.34
CA ILE A 50 -2.00 2.53 -13.23
C ILE A 50 -3.08 1.77 -13.99
N LYS A 51 -3.37 2.25 -15.21
CA LYS A 51 -4.13 1.52 -16.22
C LYS A 51 -3.62 0.09 -16.21
N GLN A 52 -4.43 -0.83 -15.67
CA GLN A 52 -4.24 -2.25 -15.94
C GLN A 52 -4.07 -2.34 -17.46
N PRO A 53 -2.97 -2.88 -18.01
CA PRO A 53 -2.98 -3.25 -19.40
C PRO A 53 -4.14 -4.23 -19.49
N LYS A 54 -5.22 -3.77 -20.13
CA LYS A 54 -6.37 -4.57 -20.48
C LYS A 54 -5.77 -5.64 -21.37
N GLU A 55 -5.38 -6.76 -20.78
CA GLU A 55 -4.98 -7.93 -21.54
C GLU A 55 -6.23 -8.24 -22.35
N ASP A 56 -6.13 -7.86 -23.61
CA ASP A 56 -7.08 -8.09 -24.66
C ASP A 56 -7.15 -9.62 -24.77
N PHE A 57 -7.97 -10.22 -23.91
CA PHE A 57 -8.32 -11.63 -23.99
C PHE A 57 -9.12 -11.76 -25.27
N ARG A 58 -8.39 -11.88 -26.37
CA ARG A 58 -8.89 -12.29 -27.66
C ARG A 58 -9.51 -13.66 -27.43
N ASP A 59 -10.82 -13.64 -27.24
CA ASP A 59 -11.68 -14.77 -27.53
C ASP A 59 -11.46 -15.13 -29.01
N THR A 60 -10.49 -16.01 -29.24
CA THR A 60 -10.37 -16.75 -30.49
C THR A 60 -10.79 -18.17 -30.16
N GLY A 61 -12.10 -18.41 -30.32
CA GLY A 61 -12.66 -19.61 -30.91
C GLY A 61 -12.45 -20.95 -30.21
N TYR A 62 -13.57 -21.56 -29.82
CA TYR A 62 -13.92 -22.90 -30.30
C TYR A 62 -15.44 -23.10 -30.29
#